data_AF-A0A238LA22-F1
#
_entry.id   AF-A0A238LA22-F1
#
_cell.length_a   1.000
_cell.length_b   1.000
_cell.length_c   1.000
_cell.angle_alpha   90.00
_cell.angle_beta   90.00
_cell.angle_gamma   90.00
#
_symmetry.space_group_name_H-M   'P 1'
#
loop_
_entity.id
_entity.type
_entity.pdbx_description
1 polymer ?
#
loop_
_entity_poly.entity_id
_entity_poly.type
_entity_poly.pdbx_seq_one_letter_code
_entity_poly.pdbx_strand_id
1 'polypeptide(L)'
;MTERTIIAVGSRAAPYHANGRLFDGQSPVAQPVALSFDDAAKTLVIATDEGDIAHQWPFESLRRVPGAAADQLVVSSTDAGDARLHMPGGDARLIRTRAPKLDRRHLRVRRGRLAGLVVAAVAAVALMLAVLVPALADRLANYLPPEGEAALGEATLAQVRNALGDALMGPLPMCDGPEGLEALAALQDRLSPEADVTVRVLDHPMVNAFALPGGVVILFDGLIQTADSAEEVAAVLAHETGHVVARDPTRTALRSAGSIGVLDLLFGDFAGGAMVLFLTERIISASYTQEAEAAADSYAHEALARASISPAAIATLFERIKAERGDADPIVQHFLAHPAMADRIEAARAAVPEGQRTEPALSDAAWAGLRAICD
;
A
#
# COMPACT_ATOMS: atom_id res chain seq x y z
N MET A 1 15.86 -20.98 -85.42
CA MET A 1 15.70 -19.53 -85.17
C MET A 1 14.59 -19.40 -84.14
N THR A 2 14.92 -18.98 -82.93
CA THR A 2 14.03 -18.92 -81.78
C THR A 2 13.19 -17.64 -81.86
N GLU A 3 11.87 -17.78 -81.95
CA GLU A 3 10.94 -16.65 -81.90
C GLU A 3 10.99 -16.02 -80.49
N ARG A 4 11.46 -14.78 -80.44
CA ARG A 4 11.45 -13.95 -79.23
C ARG A 4 10.04 -13.39 -79.04
N THR A 5 9.35 -13.82 -77.98
CA THR A 5 8.17 -13.12 -77.46
C THR A 5 8.60 -11.74 -76.94
N ILE A 6 8.19 -10.69 -77.64
CA ILE A 6 8.38 -9.30 -77.21
C ILE A 6 7.21 -8.95 -76.29
N ILE A 7 7.47 -8.76 -74.98
CA ILE A 7 6.49 -8.17 -74.06
C ILE A 7 6.62 -6.66 -74.19
N ALA A 8 5.67 -6.04 -74.89
CA ALA A 8 5.53 -4.59 -74.90
C ALA A 8 4.97 -4.14 -73.54
N VAL A 9 5.79 -3.48 -72.73
CA VAL A 9 5.33 -2.81 -71.51
C VAL A 9 4.70 -1.49 -71.93
N GLY A 10 3.38 -1.51 -72.11
CA GLY A 10 2.57 -0.33 -72.36
C GLY A 10 2.51 0.64 -71.17
N SER A 11 2.03 1.85 -71.46
CA SER A 11 1.76 2.97 -70.55
C SER A 11 1.08 2.56 -69.23
N ARG A 12 1.26 3.40 -68.18
CA ARG A 12 0.67 3.28 -66.83
C ARG A 12 -0.69 2.56 -66.86
N ALA A 13 -0.86 1.54 -66.02
CA ALA A 13 -2.14 0.86 -65.83
C ALA A 13 -3.27 1.89 -65.67
N ALA A 14 -4.42 1.62 -66.29
CA ALA A 14 -5.57 2.52 -66.21
C ALA A 14 -5.89 2.84 -64.73
N PRO A 15 -6.17 4.11 -64.40
CA PRO A 15 -6.51 4.48 -63.04
C PRO A 15 -7.75 3.70 -62.60
N TYR A 16 -7.69 3.14 -61.39
CA TYR A 16 -8.82 2.42 -60.83
C TYR A 16 -9.93 3.41 -60.51
N HIS A 17 -11.12 3.14 -61.05
CA HIS A 17 -12.35 3.85 -60.73
C HIS A 17 -13.46 2.85 -60.48
N ALA A 18 -14.17 3.00 -59.37
CA ALA A 18 -15.33 2.19 -59.03
C ALA A 18 -16.38 3.03 -58.33
N ASN A 19 -17.62 2.53 -58.32
CA ASN A 19 -18.69 3.12 -57.53
C ASN A 19 -18.91 2.29 -56.27
N GLY A 20 -19.14 2.97 -55.15
CA GLY A 20 -19.42 2.35 -53.87
C GLY A 20 -20.55 3.05 -53.15
N ARG A 21 -20.87 2.52 -51.97
CA ARG A 21 -21.79 3.14 -51.01
C ARG A 21 -21.07 3.31 -49.69
N LEU A 22 -20.95 4.54 -49.22
CA LEU A 22 -20.38 4.88 -47.93
C LEU A 22 -21.50 5.00 -46.89
N PHE A 23 -21.32 4.32 -45.76
CA PHE A 23 -22.06 4.57 -44.53
C PHE A 23 -21.09 5.29 -43.58
N ASP A 24 -21.45 6.49 -43.15
CA ASP A 24 -20.60 7.35 -42.30
C ASP A 24 -20.51 6.88 -40.83
N GLY A 25 -21.35 5.92 -40.43
CA GLY A 25 -21.44 5.42 -39.06
C GLY A 25 -22.21 6.34 -38.10
N GLN A 26 -22.75 7.46 -38.59
CA GLN A 26 -23.57 8.41 -37.84
C GLN A 26 -25.04 8.35 -38.26
N SER A 27 -25.31 8.08 -39.54
CA SER A 27 -26.67 7.88 -40.06
C SER A 27 -26.79 6.52 -40.77
N PRO A 28 -28.01 5.95 -40.85
CA PRO A 28 -28.26 4.72 -41.59
C PRO A 28 -28.36 4.93 -43.11
N VAL A 29 -28.18 6.16 -43.61
CA VAL A 29 -28.35 6.50 -45.03
C VAL A 29 -27.05 6.20 -45.80
N ALA A 30 -27.15 5.40 -46.84
CA ALA A 30 -26.04 5.10 -47.73
C ALA A 30 -25.79 6.26 -48.70
N GLN A 31 -24.57 6.79 -48.70
CA GLN A 31 -24.15 7.83 -49.64
C GLN A 31 -23.45 7.18 -50.85
N PRO A 32 -23.92 7.41 -52.08
CA PRO A 32 -23.19 7.01 -53.28
C PRO A 32 -21.85 7.76 -53.33
N VAL A 33 -20.79 7.02 -53.64
CA VAL A 33 -19.43 7.56 -53.71
C VAL A 33 -18.66 6.98 -54.89
N ALA A 34 -17.83 7.80 -55.50
CA ALA A 34 -16.82 7.39 -56.46
C ALA A 34 -15.52 7.04 -55.73
N LEU A 35 -14.86 5.98 -56.18
CA LEU A 35 -13.69 5.41 -55.55
C LEU A 35 -12.54 5.41 -56.53
N SER A 36 -11.37 5.83 -56.08
CA SER A 36 -10.14 5.79 -56.86
C SER A 36 -8.93 5.47 -55.99
N PHE A 37 -7.86 5.00 -56.64
CA PHE A 37 -6.59 4.78 -55.95
C PHE A 37 -5.65 5.96 -56.18
N ASP A 38 -5.12 6.50 -55.09
CA ASP A 38 -3.91 7.31 -55.13
C ASP A 38 -2.73 6.42 -54.73
N ASP A 39 -2.06 5.86 -55.74
CA ASP A 39 -0.90 4.99 -55.53
C ASP A 39 0.33 5.76 -55.01
N ALA A 40 0.40 7.09 -55.18
CA ALA A 40 1.48 7.91 -54.65
C ALA A 40 1.30 8.18 -53.15
N ALA A 41 0.08 8.53 -52.74
CA ALA A 41 -0.28 8.72 -51.34
C ALA A 41 -0.56 7.39 -50.60
N LYS A 42 -0.70 6.27 -51.34
CA LYS A 42 -1.10 4.95 -50.83
C LYS A 42 -2.46 4.98 -50.12
N THR A 43 -3.42 5.71 -50.70
CA THR A 43 -4.76 5.88 -50.14
C THR A 43 -5.84 5.41 -51.12
N LEU A 44 -6.93 4.91 -50.56
CA LEU A 44 -8.21 4.80 -51.24
C LEU A 44 -8.92 6.15 -51.10
N VAL A 45 -9.11 6.84 -52.22
CA VAL A 45 -9.82 8.11 -52.28
C VAL A 45 -11.30 7.82 -52.47
N ILE A 46 -12.12 8.44 -51.63
CA ILE A 46 -13.58 8.31 -51.62
C ILE A 46 -14.14 9.71 -51.88
N ALA A 47 -14.70 9.91 -53.06
CA ALA A 47 -15.28 11.17 -53.50
C ALA A 47 -16.81 11.09 -53.52
N THR A 48 -17.48 12.21 -53.25
CA THR A 48 -18.93 12.35 -53.40
C THR A 48 -19.32 12.34 -54.89
N ASP A 49 -20.61 12.20 -55.18
CA ASP A 49 -21.13 12.32 -56.55
C ASP A 49 -20.86 13.70 -57.18
N GLU A 50 -20.61 14.73 -56.36
CA GLU A 50 -20.25 16.08 -56.80
C GLU A 50 -18.75 16.22 -57.15
N GLY A 51 -17.96 15.16 -56.91
CA GLY A 51 -16.52 15.11 -57.22
C GLY A 51 -15.60 15.57 -56.10
N ASP A 52 -16.16 16.02 -54.97
CA ASP A 52 -15.39 16.44 -53.80
C ASP A 52 -14.86 15.23 -53.02
N ILE A 53 -13.61 15.31 -52.56
CA ILE A 53 -13.00 14.24 -51.76
C ILE A 53 -13.62 14.25 -50.35
N ALA A 54 -14.51 13.28 -50.09
CA ALA A 54 -15.12 13.09 -48.79
C ALA A 54 -14.13 12.49 -47.79
N HIS A 55 -13.40 11.45 -48.20
CA HIS A 55 -12.43 10.75 -47.35
C HIS A 55 -11.24 10.22 -48.15
N GLN A 56 -10.11 10.07 -47.46
CA GLN A 56 -8.95 9.34 -47.96
C GLN A 56 -8.53 8.32 -46.91
N TRP A 57 -8.68 7.04 -47.23
CA TRP A 57 -8.35 5.96 -46.31
C TRP A 57 -7.01 5.32 -46.69
N PRO A 58 -5.97 5.39 -45.85
CA PRO A 58 -4.69 4.73 -46.12
C PRO A 58 -4.89 3.23 -46.34
N PHE A 59 -4.24 2.65 -47.35
CA PHE A 59 -4.36 1.21 -47.63
C PHE A 59 -3.96 0.34 -46.44
N GLU A 60 -3.05 0.81 -45.59
CA GLU A 60 -2.64 0.14 -44.35
C GLU A 60 -3.72 0.13 -43.26
N SER A 61 -4.63 1.11 -43.29
CA SER A 61 -5.73 1.25 -42.33
C SER A 61 -6.95 0.39 -42.71
N LEU A 62 -7.05 -0.03 -43.97
CA LEU A 62 -8.20 -0.78 -44.48
C LEU A 62 -8.31 -2.16 -43.83
N ARG A 63 -9.53 -2.51 -43.42
CA ARG A 63 -9.90 -3.79 -42.83
C ARG A 63 -11.15 -4.31 -43.50
N ARG A 64 -11.17 -5.58 -43.85
CA ARG A 64 -12.37 -6.25 -44.34
C ARG A 64 -13.33 -6.48 -43.18
N VAL A 65 -14.58 -6.13 -43.40
CA VAL A 65 -15.67 -6.43 -42.49
C VAL A 65 -16.24 -7.83 -42.84
N PRO A 66 -16.22 -8.81 -41.93
CA PRO A 66 -16.80 -10.13 -42.16
C PRO A 66 -18.33 -10.07 -42.30
N GLY A 67 -18.92 -11.01 -43.05
CA GLY A 67 -20.38 -11.18 -43.14
C GLY A 67 -21.06 -10.46 -44.32
N ALA A 68 -20.30 -9.88 -45.24
CA ALA A 68 -20.83 -9.37 -46.52
C ALA A 68 -21.20 -10.52 -47.48
N ALA A 69 -22.16 -10.27 -48.37
CA ALA A 69 -22.53 -11.20 -49.44
C ALA A 69 -21.34 -11.48 -50.38
N ALA A 70 -21.36 -12.63 -51.08
CA ALA A 70 -20.23 -13.08 -51.91
C ALA A 70 -19.89 -12.13 -53.08
N ASP A 71 -20.87 -11.34 -53.52
CA ASP A 71 -20.78 -10.33 -54.57
C ASP A 71 -20.42 -8.93 -54.04
N GLN A 72 -20.13 -8.79 -52.74
CA GLN A 72 -19.87 -7.51 -52.10
C GLN A 72 -18.61 -7.54 -51.23
N LEU A 73 -17.77 -6.51 -51.36
CA LEU A 73 -16.69 -6.25 -50.42
C LEU A 73 -17.08 -5.09 -49.51
N VAL A 74 -17.04 -5.33 -48.20
CA VAL A 74 -17.22 -4.28 -47.19
C VAL A 74 -15.89 -4.04 -46.50
N VAL A 75 -15.44 -2.78 -46.54
CA VAL A 75 -14.21 -2.34 -45.88
C VAL A 75 -14.49 -1.21 -44.91
N SER A 76 -13.70 -1.16 -43.83
CA SER A 76 -13.65 -0.06 -42.89
C SER A 76 -12.19 0.39 -42.75
N SER A 77 -11.96 1.65 -42.40
CA SER A 77 -10.64 2.12 -41.97
C SER A 77 -10.53 2.07 -40.44
N THR A 78 -9.35 1.77 -39.90
CA THR A 78 -9.07 1.90 -38.46
C THR A 78 -9.22 3.34 -37.95
N ASP A 79 -9.13 4.31 -38.84
CA ASP A 79 -9.04 5.73 -38.51
C ASP A 79 -10.38 6.44 -38.73
N ALA A 80 -11.33 5.79 -39.41
CA ALA A 80 -12.63 6.35 -39.79
C ALA A 80 -13.80 5.90 -38.89
N GLY A 81 -13.50 5.52 -37.64
CA GLY A 81 -14.52 5.15 -36.65
C GLY A 81 -15.35 3.92 -37.06
N ASP A 82 -16.67 4.09 -37.18
CA ASP A 82 -17.63 3.02 -37.52
C ASP A 82 -18.08 3.07 -39.00
N ALA A 83 -17.43 3.91 -39.83
CA ALA A 83 -17.76 4.05 -41.23
C ALA A 83 -17.48 2.76 -42.04
N ARG A 84 -18.36 2.46 -43.00
CA ARG A 84 -18.30 1.26 -43.83
C ARG A 84 -18.46 1.62 -45.29
N LEU A 85 -17.52 1.16 -46.11
CA LEU A 85 -17.59 1.30 -47.54
C LEU A 85 -17.98 -0.04 -48.16
N HIS A 86 -19.10 -0.04 -48.86
CA HIS A 86 -19.63 -1.17 -49.60
C HIS A 86 -19.26 -1.03 -51.08
N MET A 87 -18.64 -2.05 -51.63
CA MET A 87 -18.12 -2.07 -53.00
C MET A 87 -18.49 -3.38 -53.71
N PRO A 88 -18.53 -3.38 -55.06
CA PRO A 88 -18.67 -4.62 -55.83
C PRO A 88 -17.54 -5.61 -55.51
N GLY A 89 -17.88 -6.89 -55.34
CA GLY A 89 -16.94 -7.95 -54.99
C GLY A 89 -15.86 -8.21 -56.06
N GLY A 90 -16.11 -7.81 -57.31
CA GLY A 90 -15.14 -7.89 -58.41
C GLY A 90 -13.83 -7.14 -58.13
N ASP A 91 -13.90 -6.08 -57.32
CA ASP A 91 -12.75 -5.23 -57.01
C ASP A 91 -11.92 -5.74 -55.82
N ALA A 92 -12.40 -6.80 -55.14
CA ALA A 92 -11.75 -7.29 -53.93
C ALA A 92 -10.31 -7.74 -54.15
N ARG A 93 -10.00 -8.26 -55.34
CA ARG A 93 -8.63 -8.64 -55.72
C ARG A 93 -7.71 -7.42 -55.85
N LEU A 94 -8.21 -6.32 -56.42
CA LEU A 94 -7.44 -5.09 -56.64
C LEU A 94 -7.18 -4.31 -55.35
N ILE A 95 -8.11 -4.35 -54.40
CA ILE A 95 -7.92 -3.74 -53.07
C ILE A 95 -6.93 -4.56 -52.26
N ARG A 96 -7.03 -5.90 -52.30
CA ARG A 96 -6.14 -6.79 -51.55
C ARG A 96 -4.67 -6.67 -51.96
N THR A 97 -4.37 -6.35 -53.21
CA THR A 97 -2.97 -6.15 -53.65
C THR A 97 -2.34 -4.88 -53.07
N ARG A 98 -3.15 -3.86 -52.75
CA ARG A 98 -2.69 -2.57 -52.21
C ARG A 98 -2.81 -2.47 -50.69
N ALA A 99 -3.79 -3.16 -50.11
CA ALA A 99 -4.07 -3.21 -48.68
C ALA A 99 -3.59 -4.53 -48.06
N PRO A 100 -2.30 -4.67 -47.71
CA PRO A 100 -1.74 -5.93 -47.20
C PRO A 100 -2.31 -6.34 -45.83
N LYS A 101 -2.89 -5.40 -45.08
CA LYS A 101 -3.51 -5.62 -43.77
C LYS A 101 -5.03 -5.80 -43.85
N LEU A 102 -5.61 -5.90 -45.05
CA LEU A 102 -7.05 -5.97 -45.26
C LEU A 102 -7.72 -7.10 -44.45
N ASP A 103 -7.11 -8.29 -44.44
CA ASP A 103 -7.65 -9.46 -43.74
C ASP A 103 -7.18 -9.57 -42.28
N ARG A 104 -6.38 -8.63 -41.77
CA ARG A 104 -5.95 -8.66 -40.36
C ARG A 104 -7.13 -8.32 -39.46
N ARG A 105 -7.35 -9.12 -38.41
CA ARG A 105 -8.35 -8.81 -37.39
C ARG A 105 -7.96 -7.53 -36.65
N HIS A 106 -8.83 -6.53 -36.66
CA HIS A 106 -8.69 -5.36 -35.81
C HIS A 106 -9.25 -5.69 -34.42
N LEU A 107 -8.36 -5.97 -33.46
CA LEU A 107 -8.75 -6.13 -32.06
C LEU A 107 -9.04 -4.73 -31.48
N ARG A 108 -10.29 -4.28 -31.58
CA ARG A 108 -10.74 -3.04 -30.94
C ARG A 108 -10.79 -3.29 -29.43
N VAL A 109 -9.69 -3.02 -28.73
CA VAL A 109 -9.67 -3.02 -27.26
C VAL A 109 -10.63 -1.92 -26.82
N ARG A 110 -11.80 -2.31 -26.29
CA ARG A 110 -12.76 -1.35 -25.73
C ARG A 110 -12.09 -0.73 -24.50
N ARG A 111 -11.53 0.47 -24.63
CA ARG A 111 -10.81 1.17 -23.55
C ARG A 111 -11.61 1.18 -22.23
N GLY A 112 -12.96 1.27 -22.30
CA GLY A 112 -13.83 1.17 -21.13
C GLY A 112 -13.82 -0.21 -20.43
N ARG A 113 -13.68 -1.32 -21.17
CA ARG A 113 -13.51 -2.65 -20.55
C ARG A 113 -12.15 -2.79 -19.89
N LEU A 114 -11.09 -2.27 -20.52
CA LEU A 114 -9.75 -2.28 -19.95
C LEU A 114 -9.72 -1.43 -18.66
N ALA A 115 -10.30 -0.22 -18.70
CA ALA A 115 -10.43 0.64 -17.52
C ALA A 115 -11.23 -0.06 -16.40
N GLY A 116 -12.35 -0.71 -16.74
CA GLY A 116 -13.14 -1.48 -15.78
C GLY A 116 -12.36 -2.63 -15.12
N LEU A 117 -11.55 -3.36 -15.88
CA LEU A 117 -10.69 -4.42 -15.34
C LEU A 117 -9.60 -3.87 -14.42
N VAL A 118 -8.97 -2.74 -14.78
CA VAL A 118 -7.97 -2.09 -13.93
C VAL A 118 -8.60 -1.61 -12.62
N VAL A 119 -9.75 -0.97 -12.68
CA VAL A 119 -10.49 -0.53 -11.48
C VAL A 119 -10.87 -1.72 -10.60
N ALA A 120 -11.37 -2.81 -11.19
CA ALA A 120 -11.71 -4.03 -10.46
C ALA A 120 -10.48 -4.66 -9.79
N ALA A 121 -9.34 -4.70 -10.48
CA ALA A 121 -8.09 -5.21 -9.92
C ALA A 121 -7.61 -4.36 -8.74
N VAL A 122 -7.60 -3.02 -8.87
CA VAL A 122 -7.24 -2.11 -7.78
C VAL A 122 -8.19 -2.26 -6.58
N ALA A 123 -9.50 -2.34 -6.83
CA ALA A 123 -10.49 -2.55 -5.78
C ALA A 123 -10.30 -3.90 -5.06
N ALA A 124 -9.94 -4.96 -5.79
CA ALA A 124 -9.64 -6.25 -5.19
C ALA A 124 -8.40 -6.21 -4.29
N VAL A 125 -7.32 -5.54 -4.73
CA VAL A 125 -6.12 -5.35 -3.90
C VAL A 125 -6.43 -4.52 -2.66
N ALA A 126 -7.17 -3.43 -2.81
CA ALA A 126 -7.61 -2.61 -1.68
C ALA A 126 -8.45 -3.42 -0.67
N LEU A 127 -9.38 -4.26 -1.15
CA LEU A 127 -10.17 -5.15 -0.30
C LEU A 127 -9.30 -6.18 0.43
N MET A 128 -8.29 -6.74 -0.26
CA MET A 128 -7.36 -7.69 0.37
C MET A 128 -6.57 -7.02 1.50
N LEU A 129 -6.00 -5.85 1.26
CA LEU A 129 -5.17 -5.13 2.24
C LEU A 129 -6.00 -4.54 3.40
N ALA A 130 -7.19 -4.01 3.12
CA ALA A 130 -7.98 -3.31 4.13
C ALA A 130 -8.91 -4.24 4.94
N VAL A 131 -9.25 -5.42 4.43
CA VAL A 131 -10.23 -6.32 5.07
C VAL A 131 -9.69 -7.72 5.27
N LEU A 132 -9.23 -8.37 4.20
CA LEU A 132 -8.85 -9.79 4.28
C LEU A 132 -7.60 -10.01 5.14
N VAL A 133 -6.54 -9.21 4.92
CA VAL A 133 -5.28 -9.32 5.66
C VAL A 133 -5.49 -9.01 7.15
N PRO A 134 -6.15 -7.89 7.55
CA PRO A 134 -6.50 -7.64 8.95
C PRO A 134 -7.29 -8.77 9.60
N ALA A 135 -8.37 -9.22 8.95
CA ALA A 135 -9.21 -10.28 9.49
C ALA A 135 -8.44 -11.59 9.68
N LEU A 136 -7.55 -11.95 8.74
CA LEU A 136 -6.75 -13.16 8.86
C LEU A 136 -5.69 -13.03 9.96
N ALA A 137 -5.01 -11.89 10.04
CA ALA A 137 -4.00 -11.63 11.07
C ALA A 137 -4.59 -11.69 12.49
N ASP A 138 -5.77 -11.11 12.70
CA ASP A 138 -6.46 -11.14 14.00
C ASP A 138 -6.79 -12.57 14.43
N ARG A 139 -7.17 -13.44 13.47
CA ARG A 139 -7.39 -14.86 13.76
C ARG A 139 -6.10 -15.59 14.03
N LEU A 140 -5.10 -15.42 13.16
CA LEU A 140 -3.82 -16.12 13.26
C LEU A 140 -3.07 -15.76 14.55
N ALA A 141 -3.14 -14.51 15.01
CA ALA A 141 -2.54 -14.10 16.26
C ALA A 141 -2.98 -15.01 17.42
N ASN A 142 -4.27 -15.36 17.51
CA ASN A 142 -4.77 -16.21 18.60
C ASN A 142 -4.32 -17.69 18.49
N TYR A 143 -3.93 -18.15 17.30
CA TYR A 143 -3.46 -19.52 17.07
C TYR A 143 -1.93 -19.64 17.02
N LEU A 144 -1.20 -18.52 16.95
CA LEU A 144 0.24 -18.53 16.88
C LEU A 144 0.79 -19.07 18.21
N PRO A 145 1.61 -20.14 18.20
CA PRO A 145 2.19 -20.68 19.42
C PRO A 145 3.24 -19.70 19.99
N PRO A 146 3.52 -19.76 21.31
CA PRO A 146 4.46 -18.85 21.96
C PRO A 146 5.84 -18.80 21.31
N GLU A 147 6.36 -19.94 20.84
CA GLU A 147 7.67 -20.00 20.18
C GLU A 147 7.68 -19.26 18.84
N GLY A 148 6.56 -19.33 18.10
CA GLY A 148 6.39 -18.60 16.85
C GLY A 148 6.25 -17.10 17.07
N GLU A 149 5.58 -16.71 18.15
CA GLU A 149 5.42 -15.31 18.54
C GLU A 149 6.75 -14.70 18.99
N ALA A 150 7.54 -15.43 19.80
CA ALA A 150 8.88 -15.03 20.21
C ALA A 150 9.84 -14.88 19.02
N ALA A 151 9.82 -15.83 18.08
CA ALA A 151 10.62 -15.74 16.85
C ALA A 151 10.24 -14.52 16.00
N LEU A 152 8.94 -14.21 15.91
CA LEU A 152 8.46 -13.01 15.24
C LEU A 152 8.91 -11.74 15.96
N GLY A 153 8.93 -11.74 17.30
CA GLY A 153 9.42 -10.66 18.14
C GLY A 153 10.88 -10.34 17.90
N GLU A 154 11.75 -11.36 17.96
CA GLU A 154 13.19 -11.22 17.71
C GLU A 154 13.48 -10.73 16.28
N ALA A 155 12.76 -11.23 15.27
CA ALA A 155 12.89 -10.75 13.90
C ALA A 155 12.49 -9.27 13.77
N THR A 156 11.39 -8.88 14.44
CA THR A 156 10.90 -7.49 14.45
C THR A 156 11.89 -6.57 15.16
N LEU A 157 12.43 -6.99 16.31
CA LEU A 157 13.44 -6.24 17.05
C LEU A 157 14.72 -6.06 16.23
N ALA A 158 15.21 -7.12 15.58
CA ALA A 158 16.38 -7.05 14.72
C ALA A 158 16.17 -6.05 13.57
N GLN A 159 14.97 -6.04 12.97
CA GLN A 159 14.64 -5.07 11.93
C GLN A 159 14.64 -3.64 12.46
N VAL A 160 14.00 -3.38 13.61
CA VAL A 160 13.99 -2.04 14.23
C VAL A 160 15.40 -1.56 14.54
N ARG A 161 16.22 -2.41 15.16
CA ARG A 161 17.61 -2.07 15.50
C ARG A 161 18.47 -1.81 14.27
N ASN A 162 18.28 -2.56 13.17
CA ASN A 162 19.02 -2.33 11.94
C ASN A 162 18.58 -1.04 11.23
N ALA A 163 17.31 -0.67 11.31
CA ALA A 163 16.77 0.50 10.65
C ALA A 163 17.06 1.82 11.41
N LEU A 164 17.08 1.78 12.74
CA LEU A 164 17.49 2.92 13.58
C LEU A 164 19.00 2.95 13.86
N GLY A 165 19.69 1.85 13.59
CA GLY A 165 21.14 1.74 13.74
C GLY A 165 21.88 2.56 12.69
N ASP A 166 23.19 2.74 12.92
CA ASP A 166 24.05 3.44 11.99
C ASP A 166 24.58 2.45 10.93
N ALA A 167 24.55 2.86 9.65
CA ALA A 167 24.96 2.00 8.55
C ALA A 167 26.44 1.54 8.64
N LEU A 168 27.29 2.26 9.37
CA LEU A 168 28.71 1.96 9.59
C LEU A 168 28.98 1.30 10.95
N MET A 169 28.21 1.63 11.99
CA MET A 169 28.44 1.11 13.35
C MET A 169 27.59 -0.12 13.69
N GLY A 170 26.60 -0.45 12.85
CA GLY A 170 25.76 -1.64 13.00
C GLY A 170 24.42 -1.37 13.69
N PRO A 171 23.72 -2.42 14.14
CA PRO A 171 22.40 -2.27 14.75
C PRO A 171 22.45 -1.42 16.00
N LEU A 172 21.35 -0.70 16.26
CA LEU A 172 21.20 0.12 17.45
C LEU A 172 21.53 -0.68 18.73
N PRO A 173 22.34 -0.13 19.65
CA PRO A 173 22.73 -0.84 20.87
C PRO A 173 21.55 -0.99 21.83
N MET A 174 21.66 -1.99 22.72
CA MET A 174 20.77 -2.15 23.86
C MET A 174 21.52 -1.71 25.11
N CYS A 175 20.82 -1.11 26.05
CA CYS A 175 21.39 -0.76 27.34
C CYS A 175 21.40 -1.98 28.26
N ASP A 176 22.50 -2.19 28.98
CA ASP A 176 22.74 -3.38 29.80
C ASP A 176 23.26 -3.08 31.21
N GLY A 177 23.13 -1.83 31.69
CA GLY A 177 23.46 -1.42 33.04
C GLY A 177 22.73 -2.28 34.10
N PRO A 178 23.43 -3.01 34.98
CA PRO A 178 22.82 -4.05 35.81
C PRO A 178 21.84 -3.47 36.84
N GLU A 179 22.13 -2.32 37.44
CA GLU A 179 21.24 -1.65 38.38
C GLU A 179 19.94 -1.19 37.70
N GLY A 180 20.03 -0.71 36.45
CA GLY A 180 18.87 -0.31 35.67
C GLY A 180 18.02 -1.51 35.24
N LEU A 181 18.65 -2.62 34.84
CA LEU A 181 17.95 -3.87 34.54
C LEU A 181 17.25 -4.45 35.77
N GLU A 182 17.88 -4.40 36.95
CA GLU A 182 17.26 -4.82 38.21
C GLU A 182 16.06 -3.93 38.57
N ALA A 183 16.19 -2.61 38.38
CA ALA A 183 15.08 -1.68 38.60
C ALA A 183 13.89 -1.94 37.64
N LEU A 184 14.15 -2.21 36.36
CA LEU A 184 13.10 -2.57 35.40
C LEU A 184 12.43 -3.90 35.74
N ALA A 185 13.21 -4.90 36.12
CA ALA A 185 12.68 -6.20 36.53
C ALA A 185 11.76 -6.05 37.76
N ALA A 186 12.20 -5.31 38.77
CA ALA A 186 11.39 -5.03 39.96
C ALA A 186 10.10 -4.27 39.62
N LEU A 187 10.16 -3.34 38.68
CA LEU A 187 8.99 -2.59 38.22
C LEU A 187 8.00 -3.49 37.46
N GLN A 188 8.51 -4.31 36.53
CA GLN A 188 7.72 -5.26 35.76
C GLN A 188 7.02 -6.28 36.66
N ASP A 189 7.75 -6.88 37.60
CA ASP A 189 7.21 -7.84 38.57
C ASP A 189 6.10 -7.22 39.42
N ARG A 190 6.25 -5.95 39.79
CA ARG A 190 5.24 -5.22 40.58
C ARG A 190 3.98 -4.90 39.76
N LEU A 191 4.14 -4.54 38.49
CA LEU A 191 3.02 -4.14 37.62
C LEU A 191 2.23 -5.34 37.09
N SER A 192 2.93 -6.39 36.65
CA SER A 192 2.31 -7.53 35.95
C SER A 192 2.95 -8.86 36.33
N PRO A 193 2.83 -9.32 37.58
CA PRO A 193 3.49 -10.53 38.08
C PRO A 193 3.05 -11.83 37.38
N GLU A 194 1.90 -11.81 36.70
CA GLU A 194 1.34 -12.97 36.00
C GLU A 194 1.61 -12.93 34.49
N ALA A 195 2.13 -11.82 33.95
CA ALA A 195 2.40 -11.66 32.53
C ALA A 195 3.85 -12.05 32.22
N ASP A 196 4.04 -12.92 31.23
CA ASP A 196 5.37 -13.26 30.71
C ASP A 196 5.85 -12.15 29.79
N VAL A 197 6.42 -11.10 30.39
CA VAL A 197 6.87 -9.89 29.70
C VAL A 197 8.34 -9.62 29.99
N THR A 198 9.13 -9.48 28.93
CA THR A 198 10.53 -9.06 28.98
C THR A 198 10.65 -7.59 28.58
N VAL A 199 11.23 -6.78 29.45
CA VAL A 199 11.49 -5.36 29.17
C VAL A 199 12.94 -5.18 28.73
N ARG A 200 13.16 -4.41 27.65
CA ARG A 200 14.49 -4.05 27.16
C ARG A 200 14.57 -2.57 26.84
N VAL A 201 15.78 -2.02 26.88
CA VAL A 201 16.02 -0.60 26.57
C VAL A 201 16.93 -0.48 25.35
N LEU A 202 16.50 0.32 24.38
CA LEU A 202 17.32 0.74 23.26
C LEU A 202 18.00 2.07 23.59
N ASP A 203 19.33 2.12 23.38
CA ASP A 203 20.13 3.32 23.53
C ASP A 203 19.87 4.26 22.34
N HIS A 204 18.82 5.08 22.47
CA HIS A 204 18.44 6.06 21.47
C HIS A 204 17.60 7.18 22.10
N PRO A 205 17.84 8.45 21.73
CA PRO A 205 17.25 9.63 22.38
C PRO A 205 15.76 9.85 22.06
N MET A 206 15.10 8.87 21.43
CA MET A 206 13.69 9.00 21.08
C MET A 206 12.85 8.82 22.34
N VAL A 207 11.82 9.65 22.50
CA VAL A 207 10.90 9.56 23.63
C VAL A 207 9.75 8.66 23.20
N ASN A 208 9.94 7.34 23.33
CA ASN A 208 8.96 6.36 22.90
C ASN A 208 9.10 5.03 23.69
N ALA A 209 8.08 4.20 23.59
CA ALA A 209 8.08 2.79 23.96
C ALA A 209 7.19 2.02 22.99
N PHE A 210 7.42 0.73 22.82
CA PHE A 210 6.52 -0.11 22.02
C PHE A 210 6.57 -1.57 22.43
N ALA A 211 5.42 -2.23 22.36
CA ALA A 211 5.29 -3.66 22.47
C ALA A 211 5.71 -4.38 21.17
N LEU A 212 6.30 -5.56 21.34
CA LEU A 212 6.67 -6.49 20.28
C LEU A 212 5.99 -7.85 20.50
N PRO A 213 5.81 -8.65 19.43
CA PRO A 213 5.37 -10.03 19.56
C PRO A 213 6.26 -10.80 20.53
N GLY A 214 5.69 -11.75 21.26
CA GLY A 214 6.44 -12.69 22.10
C GLY A 214 6.75 -12.15 23.49
N GLY A 215 5.95 -11.22 23.98
CA GLY A 215 6.07 -10.75 25.36
C GLY A 215 7.11 -9.65 25.54
N VAL A 216 7.59 -8.98 24.48
CA VAL A 216 8.70 -8.03 24.63
C VAL A 216 8.18 -6.60 24.65
N VAL A 217 8.56 -5.81 25.65
CA VAL A 217 8.37 -4.35 25.66
C VAL A 217 9.72 -3.68 25.47
N ILE A 218 9.78 -2.75 24.53
CA ILE A 218 10.96 -1.93 24.27
C ILE A 218 10.72 -0.52 24.79
N LEU A 219 11.59 -0.06 25.68
CA LEU A 219 11.70 1.34 26.05
C LEU A 219 12.87 1.97 25.30
N PHE A 220 12.77 3.25 24.98
CA PHE A 220 13.91 4.04 24.51
C PHE A 220 14.54 4.80 25.69
N ASP A 221 15.86 4.92 25.72
CA ASP A 221 16.55 5.72 26.75
C ASP A 221 16.01 7.15 26.81
N GLY A 222 15.72 7.76 25.65
CA GLY A 222 15.11 9.09 25.60
C GLY A 222 13.81 9.23 26.39
N LEU A 223 12.99 8.17 26.50
CA LEU A 223 11.81 8.16 27.35
C LEU A 223 12.19 8.18 28.83
N ILE A 224 13.16 7.36 29.24
CA ILE A 224 13.64 7.27 30.63
C ILE A 224 14.26 8.61 31.06
N GLN A 225 15.08 9.22 30.20
CA GLN A 225 15.71 10.52 30.48
C GLN A 225 14.71 11.68 30.47
N THR A 226 13.61 11.55 29.72
CA THR A 226 12.56 12.58 29.69
C THR A 226 11.63 12.47 30.89
N ALA A 227 11.45 11.29 31.48
CA ALA A 227 10.60 11.07 32.64
C ALA A 227 11.18 11.77 33.89
N ASP A 228 10.32 12.48 34.62
CA ASP A 228 10.68 13.15 35.87
C ASP A 228 10.67 12.19 37.05
N SER A 229 10.00 11.04 36.90
CA SER A 229 9.80 10.07 37.97
C SER A 229 9.65 8.64 37.44
N ALA A 230 9.89 7.66 38.33
CA ALA A 230 9.73 6.25 37.99
C ALA A 230 8.26 5.87 37.72
N GLU A 231 7.30 6.61 38.29
CA GLU A 231 5.86 6.44 38.09
C GLU A 231 5.46 6.73 36.65
N GLU A 232 6.08 7.72 36.00
CA GLU A 232 5.82 8.05 34.60
C GLU A 232 6.28 6.90 33.68
N VAL A 233 7.46 6.33 33.94
CA VAL A 233 7.96 5.14 33.21
C VAL A 233 7.09 3.93 33.50
N ALA A 234 6.67 3.74 34.75
CA ALA A 234 5.78 2.65 35.16
C ALA A 234 4.45 2.69 34.43
N ALA A 235 3.89 3.88 34.23
CA ALA A 235 2.61 4.05 33.57
C ALA A 235 2.69 3.74 32.06
N VAL A 236 3.76 4.16 31.39
CA VAL A 236 4.03 3.77 29.99
C VAL A 236 4.25 2.26 29.88
N LEU A 237 5.06 1.68 30.78
CA LEU A 237 5.31 0.24 30.80
C LEU A 237 4.02 -0.58 31.02
N ALA A 238 3.15 -0.13 31.93
CA ALA A 238 1.87 -0.78 32.19
C ALA A 238 0.94 -0.74 30.95
N HIS A 239 0.93 0.37 30.22
CA HIS A 239 0.19 0.52 28.96
C HIS A 239 0.72 -0.43 27.87
N GLU A 240 2.03 -0.44 27.63
CA GLU A 240 2.64 -1.36 26.64
C GLU A 240 2.44 -2.83 27.03
N THR A 241 2.47 -3.14 28.32
CA THR A 241 2.15 -4.49 28.80
C THR A 241 0.69 -4.87 28.49
N GLY A 242 -0.24 -3.91 28.54
CA GLY A 242 -1.62 -4.11 28.10
C GLY A 242 -1.72 -4.56 26.64
N HIS A 243 -0.96 -3.94 25.75
CA HIS A 243 -0.87 -4.37 24.35
C HIS A 243 -0.26 -5.76 24.18
N VAL A 244 0.77 -6.09 24.96
CA VAL A 244 1.37 -7.44 24.98
C VAL A 244 0.34 -8.48 25.40
N VAL A 245 -0.36 -8.26 26.52
CA VAL A 245 -1.39 -9.17 27.05
C VAL A 245 -2.53 -9.34 26.03
N ALA A 246 -2.91 -8.26 25.34
CA ALA A 246 -3.89 -8.33 24.28
C ALA A 246 -3.39 -9.05 23.01
N ARG A 247 -2.07 -9.19 22.82
CA ARG A 247 -1.38 -9.67 21.59
C ARG A 247 -1.54 -8.73 20.39
N ASP A 248 -1.74 -7.44 20.65
CA ASP A 248 -1.82 -6.41 19.62
C ASP A 248 -0.55 -6.29 18.75
N PRO A 249 0.69 -6.34 19.28
CA PRO A 249 1.87 -6.27 18.43
C PRO A 249 1.96 -7.47 17.49
N THR A 250 1.50 -8.65 17.90
CA THR A 250 1.43 -9.85 17.06
C THR A 250 0.44 -9.68 15.92
N ARG A 251 -0.76 -9.13 16.20
CA ARG A 251 -1.73 -8.80 15.15
C ARG A 251 -1.14 -7.80 14.16
N THR A 252 -0.49 -6.75 14.64
CA THR A 252 0.13 -5.72 13.79
C THR A 252 1.27 -6.28 12.96
N ALA A 253 2.16 -7.09 13.52
CA ALA A 253 3.25 -7.74 12.79
C ALA A 253 2.72 -8.68 11.69
N LEU A 254 1.70 -9.50 12.00
CA LEU A 254 1.06 -10.38 11.02
C LEU A 254 0.33 -9.60 9.91
N ARG A 255 -0.35 -8.49 10.25
CA ARG A 255 -0.99 -7.59 9.26
C ARG A 255 0.04 -6.99 8.31
N SER A 256 1.15 -6.51 8.86
CA SER A 256 2.25 -5.95 8.08
C SER A 256 2.89 -6.99 7.17
N ALA A 257 3.23 -8.17 7.69
CA ALA A 257 3.80 -9.26 6.91
C ALA A 257 2.84 -9.73 5.80
N GLY A 258 1.54 -9.87 6.10
CA GLY A 258 0.53 -10.22 5.11
C GLY A 258 0.36 -9.15 4.02
N SER A 259 0.42 -7.88 4.39
CA SER A 259 0.34 -6.75 3.44
C SER A 259 1.55 -6.74 2.50
N ILE A 260 2.75 -6.96 3.04
CA ILE A 260 3.98 -7.09 2.24
C ILE A 260 3.87 -8.28 1.30
N GLY A 261 3.45 -9.44 1.79
CA GLY A 261 3.27 -10.63 0.95
C GLY A 261 2.31 -10.40 -0.23
N VAL A 262 1.21 -9.66 -0.01
CA VAL A 262 0.29 -9.27 -1.10
C VAL A 262 0.97 -8.34 -2.10
N LEU A 263 1.74 -7.35 -1.64
CA LEU A 263 2.40 -6.39 -2.52
C LEU A 263 3.56 -7.02 -3.30
N ASP A 264 4.37 -7.86 -2.66
CA ASP A 264 5.45 -8.64 -3.31
C ASP A 264 4.91 -9.52 -4.43
N LEU A 265 3.77 -10.21 -4.21
CA LEU A 265 3.13 -11.03 -5.24
C LEU A 265 2.66 -10.23 -6.47
N LEU A 266 2.31 -8.95 -6.28
CA LEU A 266 1.78 -8.11 -7.35
C LEU A 266 2.87 -7.39 -8.14
N PHE A 267 3.88 -6.88 -7.46
CA PHE A 267 4.87 -5.99 -8.05
C PHE A 267 6.23 -6.65 -8.28
N GLY A 268 6.52 -7.76 -7.60
CA GLY A 268 7.84 -8.42 -7.60
C GLY A 268 8.89 -7.55 -6.90
N ASP A 269 9.78 -8.18 -6.13
CA ASP A 269 10.87 -7.53 -5.37
C ASP A 269 10.47 -6.17 -4.75
N PHE A 270 9.28 -6.14 -4.16
CA PHE A 270 8.74 -4.93 -3.51
C PHE A 270 9.40 -4.74 -2.13
N ALA A 271 10.06 -5.79 -1.61
CA ALA A 271 10.92 -5.82 -0.43
C ALA A 271 12.28 -5.10 -0.58
N GLY A 272 12.35 -3.99 -1.33
CA GLY A 272 13.53 -3.12 -1.35
C GLY A 272 13.71 -2.33 -0.04
N GLY A 273 14.87 -1.68 0.14
CA GLY A 273 15.21 -0.96 1.39
C GLY A 273 14.20 0.11 1.83
N ALA A 274 13.49 0.75 0.90
CA ALA A 274 12.44 1.72 1.22
C ALA A 274 11.22 1.08 1.93
N MET A 275 10.92 -0.18 1.64
CA MET A 275 9.84 -0.92 2.30
C MET A 275 10.20 -1.31 3.73
N VAL A 276 11.46 -1.71 3.95
CA VAL A 276 11.98 -2.03 5.29
C VAL A 276 11.87 -0.81 6.20
N LEU A 277 12.25 0.37 5.72
CA LEU A 277 12.11 1.63 6.47
C LEU A 277 10.64 1.98 6.73
N PHE A 278 9.77 1.85 5.74
CA PHE A 278 8.33 2.07 5.92
C PHE A 278 7.72 1.13 6.97
N LEU A 279 8.12 -0.14 6.98
CA LEU A 279 7.66 -1.12 7.96
C LEU A 279 8.19 -0.80 9.37
N THR A 280 9.47 -0.48 9.49
CA THR A 280 10.04 -0.08 10.78
C THR A 280 9.32 1.12 11.34
N GLU A 281 9.07 2.14 10.51
CA GLU A 281 8.29 3.30 10.92
C GLU A 281 6.91 2.89 11.41
N ARG A 282 6.21 1.99 10.70
CA ARG A 282 4.89 1.47 11.10
C ARG A 282 4.88 0.68 12.41
N ILE A 283 5.99 0.03 12.77
CA ILE A 283 6.13 -0.70 14.03
C ILE A 283 6.42 0.28 15.17
N ILE A 284 7.35 1.22 14.96
CA ILE A 284 7.72 2.23 15.96
C ILE A 284 6.56 3.20 16.23
N SER A 285 5.84 3.59 15.18
CA SER A 285 4.64 4.44 15.20
C SER A 285 3.36 3.62 15.09
N ALA A 286 3.37 2.39 15.63
CA ALA A 286 2.20 1.52 15.61
C ALA A 286 1.00 2.28 16.22
N SER A 287 -0.03 2.43 15.40
CA SER A 287 -1.30 3.01 15.78
C SER A 287 -2.29 1.88 15.94
N TYR A 288 -2.81 1.69 17.15
CA TYR A 288 -3.83 0.69 17.41
C TYR A 288 -5.23 1.26 17.22
N THR A 289 -6.23 0.38 17.16
CA THR A 289 -7.63 0.82 17.11
C THR A 289 -8.01 1.45 18.45
N GLN A 290 -9.02 2.31 18.44
CA GLN A 290 -9.49 2.96 19.67
C GLN A 290 -9.88 1.93 20.75
N GLU A 291 -10.42 0.78 20.36
CA GLU A 291 -10.76 -0.31 21.28
C GLU A 291 -9.53 -0.97 21.90
N ALA A 292 -8.45 -1.14 21.12
CA ALA A 292 -7.20 -1.70 21.62
C ALA A 292 -6.50 -0.74 22.59
N GLU A 293 -6.47 0.56 22.28
CA GLU A 293 -5.97 1.61 23.19
C GLU A 293 -6.76 1.62 24.50
N ALA A 294 -8.10 1.60 24.43
CA ALA A 294 -8.95 1.60 25.62
C ALA A 294 -8.75 0.34 26.48
N ALA A 295 -8.50 -0.81 25.86
CA ALA A 295 -8.19 -2.06 26.58
C ALA A 295 -6.81 -1.99 27.26
N ALA A 296 -5.79 -1.47 26.57
CA ALA A 296 -4.47 -1.26 27.13
C ALA A 296 -4.47 -0.24 28.28
N ASP A 297 -5.22 0.85 28.16
CA ASP A 297 -5.42 1.83 29.24
C ASP A 297 -6.12 1.22 30.44
N SER A 298 -7.19 0.47 30.22
CA SER A 298 -7.92 -0.21 31.30
C SER A 298 -7.00 -1.18 32.05
N TYR A 299 -6.20 -1.96 31.31
CA TYR A 299 -5.18 -2.83 31.89
C TYR A 299 -4.14 -2.03 32.70
N ALA A 300 -3.62 -0.94 32.13
CA ALA A 300 -2.61 -0.11 32.79
C ALA A 300 -3.13 0.49 34.09
N HIS A 301 -4.34 1.02 34.09
CA HIS A 301 -4.98 1.58 35.27
C HIS A 301 -5.13 0.53 36.38
N GLU A 302 -5.58 -0.68 36.05
CA GLU A 302 -5.71 -1.78 37.00
C GLU A 302 -4.34 -2.26 37.51
N ALA A 303 -3.34 -2.36 36.65
CA ALA A 303 -1.97 -2.74 37.01
C ALA A 303 -1.34 -1.72 37.97
N LEU A 304 -1.42 -0.42 37.64
CA LEU A 304 -0.90 0.67 38.47
C LEU A 304 -1.62 0.74 39.81
N ALA A 305 -2.96 0.67 39.81
CA ALA A 305 -3.75 0.67 41.03
C ALA A 305 -3.41 -0.53 41.94
N ARG A 306 -3.25 -1.74 41.39
CA ARG A 306 -2.81 -2.91 42.16
C ARG A 306 -1.39 -2.73 42.72
N ALA A 307 -0.51 -2.12 41.95
CA ALA A 307 0.85 -1.79 42.36
C ALA A 307 0.91 -0.64 43.38
N SER A 308 -0.21 0.00 43.74
CA SER A 308 -0.27 1.23 44.53
C SER A 308 0.53 2.39 43.91
N ILE A 309 0.61 2.42 42.58
CA ILE A 309 1.17 3.51 41.79
C ILE A 309 -0.01 4.30 41.21
N SER A 310 0.09 5.64 41.16
CA SER A 310 -1.01 6.46 40.66
C SER A 310 -1.29 6.19 39.17
N PRO A 311 -2.51 5.79 38.78
CA PRO A 311 -2.91 5.68 37.37
C PRO A 311 -2.76 7.00 36.60
N ALA A 312 -2.81 8.14 37.29
CA ALA A 312 -2.68 9.47 36.68
C ALA A 312 -1.25 9.80 36.21
N ALA A 313 -0.23 8.96 36.49
CA ALA A 313 1.15 9.27 36.14
C ALA A 313 1.38 9.43 34.62
N ILE A 314 0.68 8.66 33.78
CA ILE A 314 0.76 8.84 32.32
C ILE A 314 0.18 10.18 31.86
N ALA A 315 -0.88 10.66 32.53
CA ALA A 315 -1.44 11.98 32.27
C ALA A 315 -0.45 13.08 32.67
N THR A 316 0.23 12.93 33.81
CA THR A 316 1.28 13.87 34.25
C THR A 316 2.42 13.96 33.24
N LEU A 317 2.95 12.82 32.79
CA LEU A 317 4.00 12.76 31.77
C LEU A 317 3.57 13.50 30.50
N PHE A 318 2.40 13.16 29.96
CA PHE A 318 1.93 13.72 28.70
C PHE A 318 1.69 15.23 28.78
N GLU A 319 0.99 15.70 29.82
CA GLU A 319 0.71 17.12 30.00
C GLU A 319 1.99 17.95 30.15
N ARG A 320 2.99 17.41 30.84
CA ARG A 320 4.30 18.03 30.98
C ARG A 320 5.02 18.13 29.63
N ILE A 321 5.15 17.03 28.89
CA ILE A 321 5.78 17.03 27.57
C ILE A 321 5.05 18.01 26.62
N LYS A 322 3.71 18.02 26.64
CA LYS A 322 2.89 18.95 25.86
C LYS A 322 3.14 20.41 26.26
N ALA A 323 3.25 20.71 27.55
CA ALA A 323 3.51 22.06 28.04
C ALA A 323 4.93 22.55 27.66
N GLU A 324 5.92 21.67 27.69
CA GLU A 324 7.32 22.00 27.39
C GLU A 324 7.59 22.15 25.90
N ARG A 325 6.99 21.28 25.07
CA ARG A 325 7.32 21.17 23.64
C ARG A 325 6.27 21.75 22.70
N GLY A 326 5.04 21.91 23.19
CA GLY A 326 3.91 22.40 22.42
C GLY A 326 3.29 21.34 21.50
N ASP A 327 2.05 21.61 21.06
CA ASP A 327 1.24 20.63 20.32
C ASP A 327 1.83 20.19 18.98
N ALA A 328 2.68 21.01 18.35
CA ALA A 328 3.26 20.72 17.04
C ALA A 328 4.56 19.88 17.10
N ASP A 329 5.07 19.58 18.30
CA ASP A 329 6.29 18.80 18.46
C ASP A 329 6.09 17.34 18.00
N PRO A 330 7.01 16.75 17.22
CA PRO A 330 6.88 15.38 16.73
C PRO A 330 6.69 14.32 17.83
N ILE A 331 7.26 14.51 19.02
CA ILE A 331 7.08 13.59 20.16
C ILE A 331 5.67 13.73 20.70
N VAL A 332 5.17 14.96 20.86
CA VAL A 332 3.77 15.19 21.26
C VAL A 332 2.83 14.60 20.22
N GLN A 333 3.12 14.78 18.93
CA GLN A 333 2.35 14.18 17.83
C GLN A 333 2.40 12.66 17.82
N HIS A 334 3.50 12.05 18.26
CA HIS A 334 3.63 10.60 18.41
C HIS A 334 2.73 10.07 19.54
N PHE A 335 2.74 10.70 20.72
CA PHE A 335 1.80 10.36 21.79
C PHE A 335 0.34 10.62 21.37
N LEU A 336 0.09 11.69 20.60
CA LEU A 336 -1.22 12.00 20.01
C LEU A 336 -1.64 11.04 18.88
N ALA A 337 -0.70 10.30 18.28
CA ALA A 337 -0.99 9.31 17.25
C ALA A 337 -1.72 8.09 17.83
N HIS A 338 -1.70 7.92 19.15
CA HIS A 338 -2.69 7.14 19.88
C HIS A 338 -4.00 7.97 19.98
N PRO A 339 -5.10 7.55 19.32
CA PRO A 339 -6.32 8.35 19.24
C PRO A 339 -6.90 8.78 20.60
N ALA A 340 -7.56 9.93 20.64
CA ALA A 340 -8.37 10.41 21.79
C ALA A 340 -7.58 10.69 23.09
N MET A 341 -6.35 11.20 22.99
CA MET A 341 -5.47 11.47 24.15
C MET A 341 -6.11 12.31 25.27
N ALA A 342 -6.95 13.29 24.95
CA ALA A 342 -7.66 14.08 25.96
C ALA A 342 -8.62 13.23 26.81
N ASP A 343 -9.36 12.33 26.17
CA ASP A 343 -10.28 11.41 26.86
C ASP A 343 -9.49 10.41 27.72
N ARG A 344 -8.32 9.96 27.22
CA ARG A 344 -7.41 9.05 27.95
C ARG A 344 -6.81 9.71 29.20
N ILE A 345 -6.43 10.99 29.14
CA ILE A 345 -5.96 11.76 30.30
C ILE A 345 -7.03 11.83 31.39
N GLU A 346 -8.27 12.16 30.99
CA GLU A 346 -9.38 12.23 31.93
C GLU A 346 -9.71 10.85 32.50
N ALA A 347 -9.65 9.80 31.69
CA ALA A 347 -9.81 8.42 32.15
C ALA A 347 -8.73 8.00 33.15
N ALA A 348 -7.46 8.34 32.91
CA ALA A 348 -6.35 8.04 33.82
C ALA A 348 -6.49 8.73 35.18
N ARG A 349 -6.98 9.97 35.19
CA ARG A 349 -7.29 10.70 36.42
C ARG A 349 -8.48 10.09 37.16
N ALA A 350 -9.54 9.77 36.44
CA ALA A 350 -10.75 9.14 37.00
C ALA A 350 -10.47 7.73 37.53
N ALA A 351 -9.44 7.05 37.02
CA ALA A 351 -9.04 5.74 37.47
C ALA A 351 -8.30 5.72 38.82
N VAL A 352 -7.89 6.88 39.36
CA VAL A 352 -7.28 6.98 40.69
C VAL A 352 -8.32 6.58 41.75
N PRO A 353 -8.16 5.45 42.46
CA PRO A 353 -9.13 4.98 43.43
C PRO A 353 -9.26 5.95 44.62
N GLU A 354 -10.50 6.20 45.06
CA GLU A 354 -10.77 7.09 46.19
C GLU A 354 -10.02 6.64 47.46
N GLY A 355 -9.22 7.54 48.03
CA GLY A 355 -8.48 7.28 49.27
C GLY A 355 -7.27 6.35 49.13
N GLN A 356 -6.85 5.98 47.91
CA GLN A 356 -5.64 5.20 47.70
C GLN A 356 -4.41 5.97 48.15
N ARG A 357 -3.57 5.31 48.98
CA ARG A 357 -2.22 5.78 49.25
C ARG A 357 -1.32 5.28 48.13
N THR A 358 -0.68 6.21 47.44
CA THR A 358 0.31 5.90 46.42
C THR A 358 1.68 5.70 47.07
N GLU A 359 2.43 4.72 46.58
CA GLU A 359 3.80 4.46 46.96
C GLU A 359 4.73 4.78 45.79
N PRO A 360 6.00 5.16 46.05
CA PRO A 360 6.97 5.32 44.99
C PRO A 360 7.11 4.04 44.16
N ALA A 361 7.12 4.19 42.83
CA ALA A 361 7.25 3.07 41.91
C ALA A 361 8.59 2.35 42.10
N LEU A 362 9.65 3.12 42.32
CA LEU A 362 11.00 2.67 42.65
C LEU A 362 11.57 3.46 43.83
N SER A 363 12.58 2.89 44.50
CA SER A 363 13.41 3.67 45.44
C SER A 363 14.30 4.67 44.69
N ASP A 364 14.76 5.72 45.35
CA ASP A 364 15.67 6.72 44.75
C ASP A 364 16.92 6.07 44.12
N ALA A 365 17.47 5.04 44.76
CA ALA A 365 18.64 4.32 44.25
C ALA A 365 18.32 3.50 43.00
N ALA A 366 17.18 2.80 43.00
CA ALA A 366 16.72 2.05 41.83
C ALA A 366 16.35 2.97 40.66
N TRP A 367 15.75 4.14 40.94
CA TRP A 367 15.48 5.16 39.94
C TRP A 367 16.77 5.73 39.34
N ALA A 368 17.77 6.02 40.18
CA ALA A 368 19.08 6.45 39.71
C ALA A 368 19.77 5.37 38.84
N GLY A 369 19.69 4.10 39.24
CA GLY A 369 20.19 2.98 38.45
C GLY A 369 19.49 2.86 37.10
N LEU A 370 18.16 3.05 37.06
CA LEU A 370 17.40 3.07 35.81
C LEU A 370 17.80 4.22 34.88
N ARG A 371 18.02 5.43 35.42
CA ARG A 371 18.49 6.55 34.60
C ARG A 371 19.92 6.39 34.08
N ALA A 372 20.74 5.57 34.73
CA ALA A 372 22.11 5.26 34.31
C ALA A 372 22.20 3.96 33.49
N ILE A 373 21.08 3.41 33.00
CA ILE A 373 21.08 2.08 32.38
C ILE A 373 21.93 1.99 31.10
N CYS A 374 22.14 3.11 30.42
CA CYS A 374 22.91 3.20 29.17
C CYS A 374 24.30 3.85 29.36
N ASP A 375 24.68 4.20 30.60
CA ASP A 375 25.94 4.90 30.93
C ASP A 375 27.18 4.00 31.03
#